data_AF-I4DD97-F1
#
_entry.id   AF-I4DD97-F1
#
_cell.length_a   1.000
_cell.length_b   1.000
_cell.length_c   1.000
_cell.angle_alpha   90.00
_cell.angle_beta   90.00
_cell.angle_gamma   90.00
#
_symmetry.space_group_name_H-M   'P 1'
#
loop_
_entity.id
_entity.type
_entity.pdbx_description
1 polymer ?
#
loop_
_entity_poly.entity_id
_entity_poly.type
_entity_poly.pdbx_seq_one_letter_code
_entity_poly.pdbx_strand_id
1 'polypeptide(L)' 'LPGIRFMGVEPEEKLDEQARPHRKHILELNSFLAADSRIELAHLSVGDGLTLCRRLR' A
#
# COMPACT_ATOMS: atom_id res chain seq x y z
N LEU A 1 10.04 -9.32 0.85
CA LEU A 1 9.29 -10.57 0.55
C LEU A 1 8.83 -10.48 -0.91
N PRO A 2 9.38 -11.30 -1.82
CA PRO A 2 9.01 -11.28 -3.23
C PRO A 2 7.66 -11.99 -3.39
N GLY A 3 6.62 -11.28 -3.84
CA GLY A 3 5.33 -11.92 -4.13
C GLY A 3 4.09 -11.12 -3.74
N ILE A 4 4.21 -10.00 -3.05
CA ILE A 4 3.05 -9.14 -2.84
C ILE A 4 2.94 -8.19 -4.02
N ARG A 5 2.02 -8.48 -4.94
CA ARG A 5 1.59 -7.53 -5.95
C ARG A 5 0.70 -6.49 -5.25
N PHE A 6 1.34 -5.53 -4.61
CA PHE A 6 0.69 -4.25 -4.29
C PHE A 6 0.17 -3.63 -5.57
N MET A 7 -0.80 -2.73 -5.45
CA MET A 7 -1.14 -1.75 -6.49
C MET A 7 0.14 -1.39 -7.23
N GLY A 8 0.26 -1.94 -8.44
CA GLY A 8 1.54 -1.98 -9.12
C GLY A 8 2.05 -0.56 -9.32
N VAL A 9 3.34 -0.46 -9.60
CA VAL A 9 3.93 0.70 -10.30
C VAL A 9 3.39 0.75 -11.74
N GLU A 10 2.09 0.48 -11.95
CA GLU A 10 1.44 0.69 -13.22
C GLU A 10 1.50 2.19 -13.52
N PRO A 11 1.73 2.57 -14.78
CA PRO A 11 1.69 3.97 -15.20
C PRO A 11 0.38 4.62 -14.76
N GLU A 12 0.47 5.90 -14.37
CA GLU A 12 -0.68 6.73 -13.96
C GLU A 12 -1.85 6.69 -14.96
N GLU A 13 -1.51 6.53 -16.25
CA GLU A 13 -2.39 6.41 -17.41
C GLU A 13 -3.29 5.17 -17.36
N LYS A 14 -2.83 4.10 -16.70
CA LYS A 14 -3.56 2.82 -16.58
C LYS A 14 -4.41 2.73 -15.31
N LEU A 15 -4.29 3.71 -14.42
CA LEU A 15 -5.18 3.79 -13.27
C LEU A 15 -6.53 4.31 -13.70
N ASP A 16 -7.56 3.79 -13.05
CA ASP A 16 -8.89 4.38 -13.18
C ASP A 16 -8.86 5.84 -12.70
N GLU A 17 -9.74 6.66 -13.29
CA GLU A 17 -9.75 8.09 -13.02
C GLU A 17 -10.07 8.44 -11.56
N GLN A 18 -10.74 7.54 -10.83
CA GLN A 18 -11.07 7.72 -9.42
C GLN A 18 -9.88 7.35 -8.51
N ALA A 19 -9.04 6.38 -8.87
CA ALA A 19 -7.85 6.03 -8.09
C ALA A 19 -6.66 6.97 -8.32
N ARG A 20 -6.55 7.60 -9.49
CA ARG A 20 -5.43 8.48 -9.86
C ARG A 20 -5.13 9.58 -8.83
N PRO A 21 -6.12 10.34 -8.32
CA PRO A 21 -5.88 11.38 -7.32
C PRO A 21 -5.33 10.82 -5.99
N HIS A 22 -5.63 9.57 -5.66
CA HIS A 22 -5.26 8.96 -4.38
C HIS A 22 -3.91 8.23 -4.44
N ARG A 23 -3.42 7.87 -5.64
CA ARG A 23 -2.21 7.06 -5.83
C ARG A 23 -1.01 7.59 -5.05
N LYS A 24 -0.71 8.88 -5.19
CA LYS A 24 0.42 9.52 -4.51
C LYS A 24 0.33 9.34 -2.98
N HIS A 25 -0.84 9.60 -2.42
CA HIS A 25 -1.06 9.50 -0.98
C HIS A 25 -0.98 8.05 -0.47
N ILE A 26 -1.50 7.08 -1.24
CA ILE A 26 -1.39 5.65 -0.90
C ILE A 26 0.07 5.18 -0.92
N LEU A 27 0.86 5.61 -1.92
CA LEU A 27 2.29 5.29 -1.99
C LEU A 27 3.10 5.88 -0.83
N GLU A 28 2.84 7.15 -0.48
CA GLU A 28 3.46 7.82 0.66
C GLU A 28 3.08 7.14 1.99
N LEU A 29 1.80 6.81 2.17
CA LEU A 29 1.31 6.10 3.36
C LEU A 29 1.93 4.72 3.50
N ASN A 30 1.96 3.92 2.43
CA ASN A 30 2.54 2.58 2.47
C ASN A 30 4.05 2.62 2.79
N SER A 31 4.76 3.59 2.23
CA SER A 31 6.19 3.79 2.53
C SER A 31 6.42 4.20 3.98
N PHE A 32 5.57 5.08 4.50
CA PHE A 32 5.59 5.50 5.91
C PHE A 32 5.33 4.33 6.86
N LEU A 33 4.27 3.55 6.61
CA LEU A 33 3.91 2.40 7.46
C LEU A 33 4.98 1.30 7.42
N ALA A 34 5.56 1.03 6.25
CA ALA A 34 6.62 0.04 6.11
C ALA A 34 7.91 0.40 6.89
N ALA A 35 8.13 1.69 7.17
CA ALA A 35 9.26 2.19 7.94
C ALA A 35 8.95 2.33 9.46
N ASP A 36 7.70 2.19 9.88
CA ASP A 36 7.30 2.42 11.27
C ASP A 36 7.61 1.19 12.15
N SER A 37 8.66 1.28 12.96
CA SER A 37 9.11 0.22 13.88
C SER A 37 8.15 -0.06 15.04
N ARG A 38 7.09 0.73 15.22
CA ARG A 38 6.10 0.54 16.29
C ARG A 38 5.00 -0.45 15.91
N ILE A 39 4.96 -0.90 14.66
CA ILE A 39 3.95 -1.81 14.14
C ILE A 39 4.58 -3.05 13.49
N GLU A 40 3.88 -4.17 13.59
CA GLU A 40 3.98 -5.27 12.65
C GLU A 40 3.04 -5.00 11.48
N LEU A 41 3.54 -5.18 10.26
CA LEU A 41 2.82 -4.83 9.05
C LEU A 41 2.63 -6.06 8.17
N ALA A 42 1.38 -6.31 7.80
CA ALA A 42 1.00 -7.33 6.83
C ALA A 42 0.24 -6.68 5.69
N HIS A 43 0.64 -7.04 4.50
CA HIS A 43 0.20 -6.43 3.28
C HIS A 43 -0.48 -7.51 2.44
N LEU A 44 -1.78 -7.37 2.19
CA LEU A 44 -2.63 -8.42 1.66
C LEU A 44 -3.25 -7.99 0.32
N SER A 45 -3.20 -8.88 -0.66
CA SER A 45 -3.87 -8.71 -1.95
C SER A 45 -5.34 -9.14 -1.87
N VAL A 46 -6.08 -8.56 -0.91
CA VAL A 46 -7.53 -8.76 -0.75
C VAL A 46 -8.23 -7.51 -1.24
N GLY A 47 -9.17 -7.66 -2.18
CA GLY A 47 -9.84 -6.52 -2.82
C GLY A 47 -8.88 -5.66 -3.64
N ASP A 48 -8.93 -4.35 -3.43
CA ASP A 48 -8.04 -3.33 -4.01
C ASP A 48 -6.68 -3.20 -3.29
N GLY A 49 -6.52 -3.91 -2.17
CA GLY A 49 -5.30 -3.96 -1.36
C GLY A 49 -5.59 -3.60 0.10
N LEU A 50 -5.17 -4.46 1.02
CA LEU A 50 -5.41 -4.28 2.45
C LEU A 50 -4.10 -4.28 3.23
N THR A 51 -3.89 -3.24 4.03
CA THR A 51 -2.73 -3.13 4.94
C THR A 51 -3.20 -3.33 6.38
N LEU A 52 -2.80 -4.43 6.99
CA LEU A 52 -3.02 -4.69 8.42
C LEU A 52 -1.81 -4.23 9.21
N CYS A 53 -2.06 -3.45 10.26
CA CYS A 53 -1.03 -2.97 11.18
C CYS A 53 -1.36 -3.45 12.59
N ARG A 54 -0.46 -4.23 13.21
CA ARG A 54 -0.57 -4.63 14.61
C ARG A 54 0.41 -3.80 15.44
N ARG A 55 -0.10 -3.06 16.42
CA ARG A 55 0.75 -2.26 17.32
C ARG A 55 1.60 -3.17 18.21
N LEU A 56 2.89 -2.86 18.34
CA LEU A 56 3.84 -3.64 19.13
C LEU A 56 3.99 -3.18 20.58
N ARG A 57 3.48 -1.98 20.91
CA ARG A 57 3.47 -1.40 22.26
C ARG A 57 2.09 -0.83 22.59
#